data_AF-A0AAU3PQH5-F1
#
_entry.id   AF-A0AAU3PQH5-F1
#
_cell.length_a   1.000
_cell.length_b   1.000
_cell.length_c   1.000
_cell.angle_alpha   90.00
_cell.angle_beta   90.00
_cell.angle_gamma   90.00
#
_symmetry.space_group_name_H-M   'P 1'
#
loop_
_entity.id
_entity.type
_entity.pdbx_description
1 polymer ?
#
loop_
_entity_poly.entity_id
_entity_poly.type
_entity_poly.pdbx_seq_one_letter_code
_entity_poly.pdbx_strand_id
1 'polypeptide(L)'
;MTIGAMLTIGHSTHDLPGLVRLLRQHDVTAVADVRSVPASRFAPQFNRNAVERGLREAGIKYVFMGKELGARTEDASCYVDGQVQYARLARTSEFTSGIERLVNGAQTERIAVMCSEGEPLDCHRTVLIARVLTERGLSIDHIHADGQLESHSSAVERLMVKFGLAEPDLFRTVAERLEEALNRQERRIAYVDEEIRAERAAEV
;
A
#
# COMPACT_ATOMS: atom_id res chain seq x y z
N MET A 1 17.68 17.48 6.03
CA MET A 1 17.68 16.07 6.49
C MET A 1 17.12 15.26 5.35
N THR A 2 17.93 14.40 4.74
CA THR A 2 17.42 13.44 3.75
C THR A 2 16.59 12.43 4.52
N ILE A 3 15.27 12.52 4.42
CA ILE A 3 14.37 11.56 5.05
C ILE A 3 14.66 10.20 4.39
N GLY A 4 14.93 9.17 5.19
CA GLY A 4 15.35 7.86 4.71
C GLY A 4 14.37 7.27 3.69
N ALA A 5 14.90 6.55 2.69
CA ALA A 5 14.08 5.85 1.70
C ALA A 5 13.34 4.67 2.36
N MET A 6 12.03 4.58 2.12
CA MET A 6 11.18 3.49 2.61
C MET A 6 10.85 2.54 1.47
N LEU A 7 10.64 1.27 1.81
CA LEU A 7 10.38 0.22 0.83
C LEU A 7 8.92 -0.23 0.93
N THR A 8 8.42 -0.87 -0.12
CA THR A 8 7.17 -1.63 -0.06
C THR A 8 7.38 -3.02 -0.61
N ILE A 9 6.57 -3.99 -0.17
CA ILE A 9 6.66 -5.37 -0.63
C ILE A 9 5.28 -6.05 -0.60
N GLY A 10 5.08 -6.97 -1.53
CA GLY A 10 3.94 -7.88 -1.55
C GLY A 10 4.37 -9.28 -1.18
N HIS A 11 3.69 -9.93 -0.23
CA HIS A 11 4.03 -11.32 0.06
C HIS A 11 3.58 -12.28 -1.06
N SER A 12 2.53 -11.93 -1.81
CA SER A 12 2.03 -12.67 -2.96
C SER A 12 1.97 -14.19 -2.70
N THR A 13 2.57 -14.97 -3.60
CA THR A 13 2.70 -16.43 -3.55
C THR A 13 4.05 -16.89 -3.02
N HIS A 14 4.87 -16.00 -2.44
CA HIS A 14 6.14 -16.39 -1.85
C HIS A 14 5.93 -17.38 -0.70
N ASP A 15 6.98 -18.12 -0.34
CA ASP A 15 7.06 -18.71 0.98
C ASP A 15 7.67 -17.69 1.96
N LEU A 16 7.51 -17.95 3.26
CA LEU A 16 8.04 -17.05 4.30
C LEU A 16 9.57 -16.90 4.21
N PRO A 17 10.37 -17.97 3.95
CA PRO A 17 11.81 -17.83 3.71
C PRO A 17 12.15 -16.95 2.49
N GLY A 18 11.38 -17.06 1.41
CA GLY A 18 11.51 -16.24 0.22
C GLY A 18 11.28 -14.76 0.51
N LEU A 19 10.20 -14.44 1.24
CA LEU A 19 9.93 -13.08 1.71
C LEU A 19 11.09 -12.54 2.56
N VAL A 20 11.57 -13.32 3.53
CA VAL A 20 12.69 -12.93 4.40
C VAL A 20 13.96 -12.66 3.58
N ARG A 21 14.25 -13.49 2.57
CA ARG A 21 15.41 -13.30 1.68
C ARG A 21 15.32 -11.96 0.93
N LEU A 22 14.16 -11.64 0.35
CA LEU A 22 13.94 -10.37 -0.34
C LEU A 22 14.11 -9.17 0.60
N LEU A 23 13.56 -9.27 1.82
CA LEU A 23 13.71 -8.22 2.84
C LEU A 23 15.18 -8.01 3.23
N ARG A 24 15.93 -9.09 3.43
CA ARG A 24 17.36 -9.03 3.77
C ARG A 24 18.24 -8.50 2.64
N GLN A 25 17.92 -8.85 1.39
CA GLN A 25 18.63 -8.34 0.21
C GLN A 25 18.63 -6.80 0.18
N HIS A 26 17.59 -6.19 0.74
CA HIS A 26 17.41 -4.74 0.78
C HIS A 26 17.58 -4.17 2.18
N ASP A 27 18.28 -4.85 3.09
CA ASP A 27 18.60 -4.39 4.45
C ASP A 27 17.37 -3.93 5.28
N VAL A 28 16.20 -4.51 5.04
CA VAL A 28 14.98 -4.16 5.79
C VAL A 28 15.14 -4.58 7.25
N THR A 29 14.96 -3.64 8.17
CA THR A 29 15.04 -3.88 9.62
C THR A 29 13.66 -3.98 10.28
N ALA A 30 12.62 -3.46 9.63
CA ALA A 30 11.25 -3.52 10.12
C ALA A 30 10.22 -3.68 8.99
N VAL A 31 9.18 -4.46 9.24
CA VAL A 31 8.01 -4.60 8.36
C VAL A 31 6.78 -3.98 9.01
N ALA A 32 6.14 -3.06 8.29
CA ALA A 32 4.84 -2.53 8.62
C ALA A 32 3.77 -3.27 7.80
N ASP A 33 3.01 -4.14 8.44
CA ASP A 33 1.93 -4.90 7.80
C ASP A 33 0.65 -4.09 7.75
N VAL A 34 0.27 -3.67 6.55
CA VAL A 34 -0.89 -2.80 6.29
C VAL A 34 -2.10 -3.57 5.76
N ARG A 35 -2.08 -4.90 5.82
CA ARG A 35 -3.24 -5.71 5.45
C ARG A 35 -4.34 -5.50 6.48
N SER A 36 -5.56 -5.12 6.05
CA SER A 36 -6.69 -4.96 6.97
C SER A 36 -6.98 -6.25 7.74
N VAL A 37 -6.88 -7.41 7.09
CA VAL A 37 -7.08 -8.73 7.70
C VAL A 37 -5.90 -9.63 7.33
N PRO A 38 -4.86 -9.73 8.18
CA PRO A 38 -3.68 -10.56 7.95
C PRO A 38 -3.95 -12.03 8.34
N ALA A 39 -5.04 -12.60 7.82
CA ALA A 39 -5.46 -13.98 8.07
C ALA A 39 -6.02 -14.62 6.79
N SER A 40 -5.53 -15.80 6.46
CA SER A 40 -5.92 -16.58 5.29
C SER A 40 -5.85 -18.08 5.60
N ARG A 41 -6.88 -18.81 5.15
CA ARG A 41 -6.86 -20.28 5.16
C ARG A 41 -6.02 -20.86 4.03
N PHE A 42 -5.91 -20.14 2.92
CA PHE A 42 -5.17 -20.57 1.73
C PHE A 42 -3.67 -20.30 1.84
N ALA A 43 -3.28 -19.25 2.56
CA ALA A 43 -1.90 -18.87 2.81
C ALA A 43 -1.61 -18.74 4.32
N PRO A 44 -1.74 -19.83 5.10
CA PRO A 44 -1.58 -19.78 6.57
C PRO A 44 -0.18 -19.35 7.01
N GLN A 45 0.84 -19.55 6.17
CA GLN A 45 2.20 -19.06 6.39
C GLN A 45 2.29 -17.53 6.44
N PHE A 46 1.32 -16.82 5.86
CA PHE A 46 1.22 -15.36 5.92
C PHE A 46 0.20 -14.84 6.93
N ASN A 47 -0.37 -15.72 7.76
CA ASN A 47 -1.12 -15.28 8.92
C ASN A 47 -0.20 -14.46 9.83
N ARG A 48 -0.73 -13.41 10.46
CA ARG A 48 0.01 -12.49 11.32
C ARG A 48 1.02 -13.19 12.25
N ASN A 49 0.56 -14.19 13.01
CA ASN A 49 1.40 -14.91 13.98
C ASN A 49 2.55 -15.71 13.33
N ALA A 50 2.38 -16.18 12.09
CA ALA A 50 3.42 -16.89 11.36
C ALA A 50 4.45 -15.90 10.81
N VAL A 51 4.00 -14.80 10.20
CA VAL A 51 4.87 -13.74 9.69
C VAL A 51 5.68 -13.09 10.81
N GLU A 52 5.02 -12.67 11.88
CA GLU A 52 5.67 -12.03 13.04
C GLU A 52 6.78 -12.92 13.60
N ARG A 53 6.53 -14.23 13.70
CA ARG A 53 7.53 -15.20 14.17
C ARG A 53 8.70 -15.33 13.21
N GLY A 54 8.44 -15.56 11.92
CA GLY A 54 9.51 -15.74 10.93
C GLY A 54 10.37 -14.50 10.73
N LEU A 55 9.76 -13.31 10.79
CA LEU A 55 10.50 -12.05 10.77
C LEU A 55 11.35 -11.87 12.03
N ARG A 56 10.80 -12.16 13.22
CA ARG A 56 11.55 -12.10 14.47
C ARG A 56 12.74 -13.06 14.49
N GLU A 57 12.57 -14.28 14.02
CA GLU A 57 13.66 -15.26 13.84
C GLU A 57 14.73 -14.75 12.86
N ALA A 58 14.32 -13.96 11.87
CA ALA A 58 15.23 -13.33 10.92
C ALA A 58 15.89 -12.04 11.45
N GLY A 59 15.54 -11.56 12.66
CA GLY A 59 16.03 -10.30 13.23
C GLY A 59 15.31 -9.06 12.72
N ILE A 60 14.16 -9.21 12.05
CA ILE A 60 13.37 -8.13 11.45
C ILE A 60 12.17 -7.83 12.37
N LYS A 61 11.99 -6.57 12.72
CA LYS A 61 10.85 -6.13 13.53
C LYS A 61 9.55 -6.25 12.73
N TYR A 62 8.46 -6.60 13.39
CA TYR A 62 7.14 -6.67 12.78
C TYR A 62 6.19 -5.74 13.52
N VAL A 63 5.46 -4.92 12.77
CA VAL A 63 4.45 -4.02 13.31
C VAL A 63 3.18 -4.18 12.48
N PHE A 64 2.09 -4.55 13.13
CA PHE A 64 0.78 -4.52 12.50
C PHE A 64 0.23 -3.09 12.48
N MET A 65 -0.13 -2.61 11.29
CA MET A 65 -0.69 -1.28 11.03
C MET A 65 -1.94 -1.35 10.13
N GLY A 66 -2.55 -2.53 10.00
CA GLY A 66 -3.74 -2.71 9.15
C GLY A 66 -4.99 -2.00 9.67
N LYS A 67 -5.01 -1.58 10.94
CA LYS A 67 -6.10 -0.74 11.49
C LYS A 67 -5.98 0.71 11.00
N GLU A 68 -4.76 1.23 10.98
CA GLU A 68 -4.48 2.62 10.60
C GLU A 68 -4.34 2.80 9.09
N LEU A 69 -3.71 1.83 8.41
CA LEU A 69 -3.28 1.94 7.01
C LEU A 69 -3.87 0.84 6.12
N GLY A 70 -4.85 0.09 6.61
CA GLY A 70 -5.59 -0.86 5.80
C GLY A 70 -6.49 -0.19 4.77
N ALA A 71 -6.76 -0.86 3.65
CA ALA A 71 -7.67 -0.38 2.62
C ALA A 71 -9.17 -0.55 2.97
N ARG A 72 -9.48 -1.17 4.11
CA ARG A 72 -10.83 -1.38 4.64
C ARG A 72 -11.01 -0.56 5.91
N THR A 73 -12.17 0.04 6.07
CA THR A 73 -12.54 0.84 7.25
C THR A 73 -14.00 0.59 7.63
N GLU A 74 -14.30 0.70 8.91
CA GLU A 74 -15.68 0.64 9.44
C GLU A 74 -16.38 2.01 9.33
N ASP A 75 -15.64 3.08 9.00
CA ASP A 75 -16.19 4.41 8.81
C ASP A 75 -16.98 4.50 7.50
N ALA A 76 -18.30 4.41 7.60
CA ALA A 76 -19.24 4.53 6.49
C ALA A 76 -19.06 5.84 5.68
N SER A 77 -18.54 6.91 6.28
CA SER A 77 -18.30 8.17 5.58
C SER A 77 -17.21 8.05 4.50
N CYS A 78 -16.35 7.03 4.58
CA CYS A 78 -15.33 6.75 3.58
C CYS A 78 -15.89 6.08 2.31
N TYR A 79 -17.17 5.69 2.28
CA TYR A 79 -17.77 4.94 1.17
C TYR A 79 -18.57 5.83 0.22
N VAL A 80 -18.52 5.48 -1.07
CA VAL A 80 -19.44 5.95 -2.13
C VAL A 80 -19.86 4.71 -2.91
N ASP A 81 -21.17 4.47 -2.96
CA ASP A 81 -21.77 3.30 -3.64
C ASP A 81 -21.17 1.96 -3.19
N GLY A 82 -20.91 1.85 -1.88
CA GLY A 82 -20.29 0.68 -1.26
C GLY A 82 -18.78 0.56 -1.51
N GLN A 83 -18.15 1.43 -2.29
CA GLN A 83 -16.71 1.41 -2.53
C GLN A 83 -15.97 2.43 -1.65
N VAL A 84 -14.89 1.99 -1.00
CA VAL A 84 -14.00 2.88 -0.23
C VAL A 84 -13.39 3.93 -1.16
N GLN A 85 -13.40 5.18 -0.72
CA GLN A 85 -12.73 6.30 -1.37
C GLN A 85 -11.42 6.61 -0.63
N TYR A 86 -10.28 6.37 -1.27
CA TYR A 86 -8.96 6.60 -0.69
C TYR A 86 -8.73 8.06 -0.33
N ALA A 87 -9.29 9.01 -1.10
CA ALA A 87 -9.21 10.42 -0.75
C ALA A 87 -9.92 10.76 0.58
N ARG A 88 -10.97 10.00 0.96
CA ARG A 88 -11.64 10.16 2.26
C ARG A 88 -10.86 9.44 3.36
N LEU A 89 -10.42 8.21 3.09
CA LEU A 89 -9.62 7.43 4.01
C LEU A 89 -8.31 8.15 4.39
N ALA A 90 -7.64 8.80 3.43
CA ALA A 90 -6.41 9.55 3.67
C ALA A 90 -6.57 10.77 4.60
N ARG A 91 -7.81 11.23 4.81
CA ARG A 91 -8.15 12.37 5.67
C ARG A 91 -8.57 11.96 7.08
N THR A 92 -8.71 10.66 7.36
CA THR A 92 -9.06 10.20 8.71
C THR A 92 -7.88 10.43 9.67
N SER A 93 -8.20 10.59 10.95
CA SER A 93 -7.18 10.77 11.99
C SER A 93 -6.38 9.50 12.20
N GLU A 94 -7.00 8.32 12.07
CA GLU A 94 -6.33 7.02 12.12
C GLU A 94 -5.28 6.88 11.03
N PHE A 95 -5.64 7.19 9.78
CA PHE A 95 -4.70 7.10 8.66
C PHE A 95 -3.56 8.09 8.82
N THR A 96 -3.88 9.34 9.16
CA THR A 96 -2.88 10.39 9.39
C THR A 96 -1.89 9.97 10.48
N SER A 97 -2.38 9.42 11.60
CA SER A 97 -1.56 8.88 12.68
C SER A 97 -0.67 7.71 12.22
N GLY A 98 -1.21 6.81 11.39
CA GLY A 98 -0.45 5.71 10.79
C GLY A 98 0.71 6.21 9.91
N ILE A 99 0.48 7.23 9.09
CA ILE A 99 1.51 7.85 8.26
C ILE A 99 2.59 8.50 9.13
N GLU A 100 2.22 9.28 10.14
CA GLU A 100 3.18 9.88 11.07
C GLU A 100 4.03 8.82 11.78
N ARG A 101 3.40 7.71 12.19
CA ARG A 101 4.11 6.59 12.82
C ARG A 101 5.13 5.96 11.88
N LEU A 102 4.81 5.80 10.59
CA LEU A 102 5.77 5.34 9.57
C LEU A 102 6.92 6.32 9.38
N VAL A 103 6.64 7.61 9.25
CA VAL A 103 7.65 8.67 9.05
C VAL A 103 8.61 8.75 10.25
N ASN A 104 8.08 8.64 11.47
CA ASN A 104 8.88 8.63 12.69
C ASN A 104 9.74 7.36 12.79
N GLY A 105 9.17 6.19 12.49
CA GLY A 105 9.92 4.93 12.49
C GLY A 105 11.05 4.90 11.46
N ALA A 106 10.85 5.53 10.30
CA ALA A 106 11.84 5.61 9.22
C ALA A 106 13.09 6.42 9.60
N GLN A 107 13.08 7.15 10.72
CA GLN A 107 14.28 7.83 11.24
C GLN A 107 15.30 6.85 11.84
N THR A 108 14.84 5.68 12.28
CA THR A 108 15.70 4.68 12.98
C THR A 108 15.69 3.31 12.31
N GLU A 109 14.73 3.05 11.44
CA GLU A 109 14.52 1.74 10.81
C GLU A 109 14.46 1.88 9.29
N ARG A 110 14.95 0.85 8.60
CA ARG A 110 14.67 0.67 7.17
C ARG A 110 13.38 -0.12 7.03
N ILE A 111 12.28 0.59 6.84
CA ILE A 111 10.93 0.03 6.87
C ILE A 111 10.51 -0.48 5.49
N ALA A 112 9.91 -1.67 5.44
CA ALA A 112 9.12 -2.15 4.31
C ALA A 112 7.62 -2.19 4.66
N VAL A 113 6.79 -1.47 3.89
CA VAL A 113 5.33 -1.54 3.97
C VAL A 113 4.85 -2.76 3.21
N MET A 114 4.28 -3.73 3.92
CA MET A 114 3.89 -5.03 3.38
C MET A 114 2.38 -5.14 3.16
N CYS A 115 2.00 -5.66 1.98
CA CYS A 115 0.62 -6.09 1.68
C CYS A 115 0.60 -7.48 1.03
N SER A 116 -0.57 -7.91 0.55
CA SER A 116 -0.81 -9.23 -0.05
C SER A 116 -0.43 -9.30 -1.52
N GLU A 117 -0.79 -8.30 -2.31
CA GLU A 117 -0.67 -8.31 -3.77
C GLU A 117 0.80 -8.27 -4.22
N GLY A 118 1.17 -9.06 -5.23
CA GLY A 118 2.54 -9.02 -5.76
C GLY A 118 2.84 -7.71 -6.50
N GLU A 119 2.03 -7.42 -7.52
CA GLU A 119 2.13 -6.20 -8.33
C GLU A 119 1.82 -4.95 -7.47
N PRO A 120 2.78 -4.02 -7.30
CA PRO A 120 2.59 -2.81 -6.53
C PRO A 120 1.38 -1.96 -6.98
N LEU A 121 1.16 -1.82 -8.29
CA LEU A 121 0.09 -0.97 -8.81
C LEU A 121 -1.32 -1.52 -8.56
N ASP A 122 -1.45 -2.82 -8.32
CA ASP A 122 -2.75 -3.45 -8.00
C ASP A 122 -3.06 -3.41 -6.48
N CYS A 123 -2.31 -2.62 -5.71
CA CYS A 123 -2.37 -2.58 -4.26
C CYS A 123 -2.54 -1.16 -3.69
N HIS A 124 -3.27 -1.04 -2.58
CA HIS A 124 -3.41 0.23 -1.85
C HIS A 124 -2.08 0.74 -1.28
N ARG A 125 -1.10 -0.15 -1.05
CA ARG A 125 0.23 0.26 -0.58
C ARG A 125 0.89 1.26 -1.53
N THR A 126 0.54 1.22 -2.82
CA THR A 126 1.08 2.14 -3.83
C THR A 126 0.11 3.28 -4.10
N VAL A 127 -1.15 2.96 -4.43
CA VAL A 127 -2.15 3.94 -4.88
C VAL A 127 -2.56 4.91 -3.76
N LEU A 128 -2.49 4.47 -2.50
CA LEU A 128 -2.83 5.27 -1.32
C LEU A 128 -1.58 5.61 -0.48
N ILE A 129 -0.91 4.60 0.08
CA ILE A 129 0.11 4.84 1.13
C ILE A 129 1.37 5.49 0.54
N ALA A 130 1.98 4.88 -0.49
CA ALA A 130 3.19 5.42 -1.11
C ALA A 130 2.95 6.80 -1.72
N ARG A 131 1.78 7.01 -2.35
CA ARG A 131 1.36 8.34 -2.82
C ARG A 131 1.44 9.39 -1.71
N VAL A 132 0.77 9.16 -0.58
CA VAL A 132 0.76 10.13 0.54
C VAL A 132 2.16 10.35 1.13
N LEU A 133 2.97 9.30 1.22
CA LEU A 133 4.35 9.42 1.71
C LEU A 133 5.24 10.24 0.76
N THR A 134 5.11 10.03 -0.56
CA THR A 134 5.88 10.79 -1.56
C THR A 134 5.44 12.24 -1.67
N GLU A 135 4.14 12.55 -1.52
CA GLU A 135 3.62 13.92 -1.41
C GLU A 135 4.21 14.66 -0.18
N ARG A 136 4.65 13.93 0.85
CA ARG A 136 5.37 14.44 2.02
C ARG A 136 6.89 14.48 1.85
N GLY A 137 7.40 14.18 0.66
CA GLY A 137 8.82 14.24 0.30
C GLY A 137 9.64 13.00 0.65
N LEU A 138 9.02 11.86 1.02
CA LEU A 138 9.74 10.61 1.21
C LEU A 138 10.04 9.95 -0.13
N SER A 139 11.22 9.35 -0.27
CA SER A 139 11.54 8.46 -1.39
C SER A 139 11.02 7.05 -1.09
N ILE A 140 10.24 6.49 -2.01
CA ILE A 140 9.66 5.15 -1.90
C ILE A 140 10.11 4.29 -3.08
N ASP A 141 10.61 3.08 -2.79
CA ASP A 141 10.84 2.05 -3.80
C ASP A 141 10.00 0.79 -3.52
N HIS A 142 9.61 0.10 -4.58
CA HIS A 142 8.81 -1.11 -4.55
C HIS A 142 9.70 -2.32 -4.82
N ILE A 143 9.75 -3.26 -3.85
CA ILE A 143 10.41 -4.55 -4.04
C ILE A 143 9.47 -5.45 -4.84
N HIS A 144 9.91 -5.86 -6.03
CA HIS A 144 9.23 -6.83 -6.88
C HIS A 144 9.57 -8.27 -6.47
N ALA A 145 8.80 -9.23 -7.00
CA ALA A 145 8.91 -10.64 -6.64
C ALA A 145 10.29 -11.27 -6.99
N ASP A 146 10.98 -10.70 -7.96
CA ASP A 146 12.34 -11.06 -8.37
C ASP A 146 13.43 -10.34 -7.55
N GLY A 147 13.04 -9.46 -6.62
CA GLY A 147 13.93 -8.67 -5.80
C GLY A 147 14.43 -7.37 -6.45
N GLN A 148 13.98 -7.03 -7.66
CA GLN A 148 14.28 -5.72 -8.25
C GLN A 148 13.54 -4.60 -7.52
N LEU A 149 14.14 -3.42 -7.50
CA LEU A 149 13.52 -2.20 -7.00
C LEU A 149 12.93 -1.41 -8.17
N GLU A 150 11.68 -1.00 -8.03
CA GLU A 150 11.04 -0.01 -8.90
C GLU A 150 10.74 1.25 -8.09
N SER A 151 11.26 2.40 -8.51
CA SER A 151 10.94 3.67 -7.84
C SER A 151 9.45 3.99 -7.94
N HIS A 152 8.90 4.68 -6.94
CA HIS A 152 7.49 5.10 -7.00
C HIS A 152 7.19 5.93 -8.25
N SER A 153 8.12 6.81 -8.66
CA SER A 153 8.02 7.58 -9.90
C SER A 153 7.90 6.68 -11.14
N SER A 154 8.72 5.63 -11.25
CA SER A 154 8.66 4.68 -12.37
C SER A 154 7.35 3.88 -12.37
N ALA A 155 6.87 3.48 -11.18
CA ALA A 155 5.60 2.78 -11.04
C ALA A 155 4.43 3.66 -11.51
N VAL A 156 4.39 4.94 -11.12
CA VAL A 156 3.31 5.84 -11.55
C VAL A 156 3.41 6.21 -13.05
N GLU A 157 4.60 6.30 -13.62
CA GLU A 157 4.77 6.44 -15.07
C GLU A 157 4.18 5.24 -15.81
N ARG A 158 4.49 4.02 -15.35
CA ARG A 158 3.90 2.77 -15.90
C ARG A 158 2.38 2.76 -15.75
N LEU A 159 1.85 3.29 -14.66
CA LEU A 159 0.41 3.45 -14.46
C LEU A 159 -0.21 4.44 -15.47
N MET A 160 0.45 5.57 -15.72
CA MET A 160 -0.01 6.55 -16.72
C MET A 160 0.02 5.94 -18.12
N VAL A 161 1.06 5.18 -18.48
CA VAL A 161 1.12 4.44 -19.76
C VAL A 161 -0.04 3.45 -19.87
N LYS A 162 -0.31 2.67 -18.82
CA LYS A 162 -1.41 1.68 -18.76
C LYS A 162 -2.78 2.29 -19.09
N PHE A 163 -3.00 3.57 -18.76
CA PHE A 163 -4.26 4.27 -19.03
C PHE A 163 -4.22 5.24 -20.22
N GLY A 164 -3.12 5.26 -20.99
CA GLY A 164 -2.97 6.18 -22.13
C GLY A 164 -2.86 7.65 -21.70
N LEU A 165 -2.29 7.91 -20.53
CA LEU A 165 -2.18 9.23 -19.91
C LEU A 165 -0.73 9.73 -19.80
N ALA A 166 0.26 8.98 -20.31
CA ALA A 166 1.67 9.34 -20.23
C ALA A 166 2.03 10.51 -21.17
N GLU A 167 1.45 10.54 -22.36
CA GLU A 167 1.76 11.55 -23.37
C GLU A 167 1.32 12.96 -22.96
N PRO A 168 2.06 14.01 -23.36
CA PRO A 168 1.67 15.40 -23.13
C PRO A 168 0.26 15.69 -23.64
N ASP A 169 -0.50 16.43 -22.84
CA ASP A 169 -1.84 16.88 -23.17
C ASP A 169 -1.86 18.41 -23.17
N LEU A 170 -2.52 19.00 -24.17
CA LEU A 170 -2.61 20.46 -24.35
C LEU A 170 -3.42 21.15 -23.25
N PHE A 171 -4.33 20.43 -22.60
CA PHE A 171 -5.32 20.96 -21.65
C PHE A 171 -5.07 20.50 -20.21
N ARG A 172 -4.21 19.51 -20.00
CA ARG A 172 -4.00 18.88 -18.69
C ARG A 172 -2.53 18.81 -18.32
N THR A 173 -2.23 19.26 -17.12
CA THR A 173 -0.92 19.13 -16.49
C THR A 173 -0.57 17.65 -16.24
N VAL A 174 0.72 17.39 -15.95
CA VAL A 174 1.17 16.06 -15.54
C VAL A 174 0.44 15.61 -14.27
N ALA A 175 0.27 16.52 -13.31
CA ALA A 175 -0.39 16.23 -12.03
C ALA A 175 -1.85 15.81 -12.21
N GLU A 176 -2.63 16.51 -13.03
CA GLU A 176 -4.03 16.17 -13.31
C GLU A 176 -4.17 14.82 -14.02
N ARG A 177 -3.26 14.52 -14.96
CA ARG A 177 -3.24 13.22 -15.65
C ARG A 177 -2.87 12.07 -14.71
N LEU A 178 -1.90 12.30 -13.82
CA LEU A 178 -1.52 11.33 -12.80
C LEU A 178 -2.67 11.09 -11.82
N GLU A 179 -3.33 12.14 -11.36
CA GLU A 179 -4.49 12.02 -10.47
C GLU A 179 -5.61 11.20 -11.12
N GLU A 180 -5.90 11.42 -12.40
CA GLU A 180 -6.85 10.60 -13.15
C GLU A 180 -6.40 9.13 -13.25
N ALA A 181 -5.11 8.87 -13.53
CA ALA A 181 -4.58 7.51 -13.60
C ALA A 181 -4.72 6.77 -12.25
N LEU A 182 -4.42 7.46 -11.14
CA LEU A 182 -4.57 6.94 -9.78
C LEU A 182 -6.03 6.67 -9.45
N ASN A 183 -6.94 7.60 -9.76
CA ASN A 183 -8.38 7.45 -9.54
C ASN A 183 -8.95 6.27 -10.34
N ARG A 184 -8.50 6.06 -11.59
CA ARG A 184 -8.90 4.89 -12.39
C ARG A 184 -8.40 3.58 -11.79
N GLN A 185 -7.18 3.57 -11.26
CA GLN A 185 -6.64 2.38 -10.62
C GLN A 185 -7.33 2.10 -9.29
N GLU A 186 -7.59 3.13 -8.48
CA GLU A 186 -8.37 3.03 -7.24
C GLU A 186 -9.72 2.36 -7.49
N ARG A 187 -10.50 2.82 -8.47
CA ARG A 187 -11.81 2.21 -8.80
C ARG A 187 -11.72 0.72 -9.11
N ARG A 188 -10.57 0.24 -9.61
CA ARG A 188 -10.34 -1.18 -9.94
C ARG A 188 -9.96 -2.03 -8.72
N ILE A 189 -9.35 -1.44 -7.70
CA ILE A 189 -8.71 -2.18 -6.59
C ILE A 189 -9.29 -1.88 -5.22
N ALA A 190 -9.98 -0.74 -5.06
CA ALA A 190 -10.55 -0.32 -3.79
C ALA A 190 -11.61 -1.31 -3.32
N TYR A 191 -11.60 -1.56 -2.02
CA TYR A 191 -12.53 -2.49 -1.39
C TYR A 191 -13.98 -2.04 -1.62
N VAL A 192 -14.82 -2.99 -1.95
CA VAL A 192 -16.26 -2.83 -2.07
C VAL A 192 -16.91 -3.63 -0.96
N ASP A 193 -17.71 -2.94 -0.17
CA ASP A 193 -18.62 -3.53 0.79
C ASP A 193 -19.98 -3.78 0.12
N GLU A 194 -20.29 -5.05 -0.12
CA GLU A 194 -21.51 -5.44 -0.83
C GLU A 194 -22.78 -5.17 0.00
N GLU A 195 -22.68 -5.13 1.34
CA GLU A 195 -23.83 -4.83 2.20
C GLU A 195 -24.22 -3.35 2.07
N ILE A 196 -23.24 -2.45 2.22
CA ILE A 196 -23.45 -1.00 2.03
C ILE A 196 -23.93 -0.70 0.60
N ARG A 197 -23.39 -1.44 -0.39
CA ARG A 197 -23.80 -1.28 -1.79
C ARG A 197 -25.25 -1.69 -2.01
N ALA A 198 -25.69 -2.80 -1.42
CA ALA A 198 -27.04 -3.29 -1.54
C ALA A 198 -28.06 -2.38 -0.86
N GLU A 199 -27.74 -1.84 0.32
CA GLU A 199 -28.58 -0.88 1.04
C GLU A 199 -28.85 0.39 0.20
N ARG A 200 -27.82 0.96 -0.42
CA ARG A 200 -27.97 2.11 -1.31
C ARG A 200 -28.80 1.81 -2.56
N ALA A 201 -28.63 0.63 -3.16
CA ALA A 201 -29.41 0.25 -4.33
C ALA A 201 -30.91 0.09 -4.02
N ALA A 202 -31.28 -0.12 -2.76
CA ALA A 202 -32.67 -0.19 -2.32
C ALA A 202 -33.29 1.18 -2.00
N GLU A 203 -32.47 2.23 -1.85
CA GLU A 203 -32.90 3.62 -1.58
C GLU A 203 -33.12 4.48 -2.84
N VAL A 204 -32.72 3.99 -4.03
CA VAL A 204 -32.84 4.65 -5.34
C VAL A 204 -33.97 4.06 -6.16
#